data_AF-A0A3B8WWA2-F1
#
_entry.id   AF-A0A3B8WWA2-F1
#
_cell.length_a   1.000
_cell.length_b   1.000
_cell.length_c   1.000
_cell.angle_alpha   90.00
_cell.angle_beta   90.00
_cell.angle_gamma   90.00
#
_symmetry.space_group_name_H-M   'P 1'
#
loop_
_entity.id
_entity.type
_entity.pdbx_description
1 polymer ?
#
loop_
_entity_poly.entity_id
_entity_poly.type
_entity_poly.pdbx_seq_one_letter_code
_entity_poly.pdbx_strand_id
1 'polypeptide(L)'
;MVLLVIVAGLQRSKPTRIPQRSARVNHRLRRDNLLKMKGVKVNSLRRNLLLLVLINALSALHTSALANMQTLVIGVVTDRTETQQLRPGLLDDQLVISELGVLLSETHQVIHSANHRVHAGWDRQQANEGLERLLADPVIDLILVTGAVSGEVALRKASFSKPVI
;
A
#
# COMPACT_ATOMS: atom_id res chain seq x y z
N MET A 1 2.57 -10.98 -6.19
CA MET A 1 2.17 -11.33 -7.58
C MET A 1 0.73 -11.84 -7.56
N VAL A 2 -0.26 -11.01 -7.91
CA VAL A 2 -1.62 -11.42 -8.31
C VAL A 2 -2.13 -10.43 -9.36
N LEU A 3 -2.81 -10.99 -10.35
CA LEU A 3 -3.08 -10.52 -11.70
C LEU A 3 -4.28 -9.57 -11.81
N LEU A 4 -4.19 -8.67 -12.79
CA LEU A 4 -5.15 -7.68 -13.27
C LEU A 4 -6.46 -8.31 -13.83
N VAL A 5 -7.64 -7.74 -13.53
CA VAL A 5 -8.85 -7.90 -14.36
C VAL A 5 -9.61 -6.57 -14.42
N ILE A 6 -9.53 -5.90 -15.57
CA ILE A 6 -10.40 -4.77 -15.93
C ILE A 6 -11.59 -5.34 -16.71
N VAL A 7 -12.78 -5.24 -16.12
CA VAL A 7 -14.06 -5.59 -16.75
C VAL A 7 -14.52 -4.41 -17.60
N ALA A 8 -14.47 -4.55 -18.93
CA ALA A 8 -15.12 -3.64 -19.87
C ALA A 8 -16.30 -4.36 -20.53
N GLY A 9 -17.49 -3.82 -20.32
CA GLY A 9 -18.77 -4.42 -20.72
C GLY A 9 -18.93 -4.52 -22.23
N LEU A 10 -19.26 -5.73 -22.69
CA LEU A 10 -19.81 -5.97 -24.02
C LEU A 10 -21.35 -5.99 -23.92
N GLN A 11 -21.98 -4.89 -24.35
CA GLN A 11 -23.41 -4.89 -24.63
C GLN A 11 -23.70 -5.71 -25.89
N ARG A 12 -24.63 -6.66 -25.73
CA ARG A 12 -25.23 -7.48 -26.79
C ARG A 12 -26.06 -6.60 -27.75
N SER A 13 -25.80 -6.67 -29.04
CA SER A 13 -26.76 -6.30 -30.08
C SER A 13 -27.00 -7.50 -31.02
N LYS A 14 -28.28 -7.71 -31.35
CA LYS A 14 -28.85 -8.88 -32.06
C LYS A 14 -28.43 -8.99 -33.53
N PRO A 15 -28.51 -10.18 -34.16
CA PRO A 15 -28.14 -10.36 -35.56
C PRO A 15 -29.30 -9.97 -36.49
N THR A 16 -29.06 -9.06 -37.42
CA THR A 16 -30.00 -8.71 -38.51
C THR A 16 -29.59 -9.40 -39.81
N ARG A 17 -30.58 -10.06 -40.44
CA ARG A 17 -30.48 -10.81 -41.71
C ARG A 17 -29.90 -9.97 -42.85
N ILE A 18 -29.10 -10.64 -43.69
CA ILE A 18 -28.60 -10.18 -44.99
C ILE A 18 -29.74 -10.24 -46.03
N PRO A 19 -29.87 -9.23 -46.89
CA PRO A 19 -30.38 -9.43 -48.24
C PRO A 19 -29.30 -9.14 -49.29
N GLN A 20 -29.15 -10.05 -50.24
CA GLN A 20 -28.43 -9.84 -51.49
C GLN A 20 -29.13 -8.78 -52.33
N ARG A 21 -28.39 -7.78 -52.83
CA ARG A 21 -28.65 -7.20 -54.14
C ARG A 21 -27.43 -6.47 -54.70
N SER A 22 -27.09 -6.86 -55.92
CA SER A 22 -26.11 -6.27 -56.83
C SER A 22 -26.31 -4.78 -57.06
N ALA A 23 -25.25 -3.98 -56.98
CA ALA A 23 -25.19 -2.67 -57.62
C ALA A 23 -23.76 -2.31 -58.04
N ARG A 24 -23.65 -2.01 -59.35
CA ARG A 24 -22.49 -1.49 -60.06
C ARG A 24 -22.08 -0.10 -59.53
N VAL A 25 -20.77 0.15 -59.62
CA VAL A 25 -20.10 1.46 -59.76
C VAL A 25 -20.16 2.41 -58.56
N ASN A 26 -18.97 2.69 -57.99
CA ASN A 26 -18.54 4.04 -57.63
C ASN A 26 -17.03 4.07 -57.38
N HIS A 27 -16.24 4.20 -58.46
CA HIS A 27 -14.77 4.34 -58.39
C HIS A 27 -14.30 5.72 -57.87
N ARG A 28 -15.19 6.66 -57.53
CA ARG A 28 -14.84 8.02 -57.08
C ARG A 28 -14.68 8.20 -55.57
N LEU A 29 -15.20 7.31 -54.73
CA LEU A 29 -15.10 7.43 -53.26
C LEU A 29 -13.73 6.97 -52.67
N ARG A 30 -12.81 6.50 -53.52
CA ARG A 30 -11.55 5.89 -53.07
C ARG A 30 -10.41 6.89 -52.84
N ARG A 31 -10.47 8.10 -53.41
CA ARG A 31 -9.38 9.10 -53.25
C ARG A 31 -9.52 9.92 -51.98
N ASP A 32 -10.73 10.28 -51.56
CA ASP A 32 -10.94 11.15 -50.40
C ASP A 32 -10.71 10.44 -49.06
N ASN A 33 -10.98 9.13 -49.00
CA ASN A 33 -10.67 8.30 -47.83
C ASN A 33 -9.17 8.01 -47.66
N LEU A 34 -8.39 8.04 -48.75
CA LEU A 34 -6.95 7.80 -48.70
C LEU A 34 -6.19 9.00 -48.08
N LEU A 35 -6.67 10.21 -48.32
CA LEU A 35 -6.06 11.44 -47.79
C LEU A 35 -6.39 11.65 -46.31
N LYS A 36 -7.57 11.25 -45.83
CA LYS A 36 -7.90 11.23 -44.39
C LYS A 36 -7.10 10.18 -43.59
N MET A 37 -6.75 9.04 -44.20
CA MET A 37 -5.97 8.00 -43.51
C MET A 37 -4.49 8.33 -43.29
N LYS A 38 -3.91 9.27 -44.05
CA LYS A 38 -2.51 9.70 -43.85
C LYS A 38 -2.34 10.65 -42.65
N GLY A 39 -3.34 11.49 -42.34
CA GLY A 39 -3.27 12.45 -41.23
C GLY A 39 -3.68 11.87 -39.87
N VAL A 40 -4.60 10.90 -39.84
CA VAL A 40 -5.21 10.40 -38.59
C VAL A 40 -4.35 9.36 -37.86
N LYS A 41 -3.44 8.65 -38.56
CA LYS A 41 -2.66 7.55 -37.98
C LYS A 41 -1.37 7.98 -37.27
N VAL A 42 -0.79 9.13 -37.65
CA VAL A 42 0.49 9.61 -37.08
C VAL A 42 0.27 10.23 -35.70
N ASN A 43 -0.83 10.96 -35.50
CA ASN A 43 -1.15 11.57 -34.21
C ASN A 43 -1.54 10.53 -33.14
N SER A 44 -2.24 9.46 -33.51
CA SER A 44 -2.56 8.38 -32.55
C SER A 44 -1.34 7.56 -32.15
N LEU A 45 -0.42 7.29 -33.08
CA LEU A 45 0.85 6.61 -32.80
C LEU A 45 1.76 7.42 -31.87
N ARG A 46 1.93 8.73 -32.15
CA ARG A 46 2.71 9.62 -31.28
C ARG A 46 2.11 9.74 -29.89
N ARG A 47 0.79 9.85 -29.79
CA ARG A 47 0.07 9.92 -28.51
C ARG A 47 0.18 8.63 -27.70
N ASN A 48 0.09 7.46 -28.36
CA ASN A 48 0.30 6.17 -27.71
C ASN A 48 1.75 6.00 -27.24
N LEU A 49 2.72 6.46 -28.04
CA LEU A 49 4.13 6.43 -27.67
C LEU A 49 4.41 7.33 -26.46
N LEU A 50 3.85 8.55 -26.44
CA LEU A 50 3.96 9.47 -25.31
C LEU A 50 3.33 8.89 -24.04
N LEU A 51 2.18 8.23 -24.14
CA LEU A 51 1.56 7.53 -23.01
C LEU A 51 2.45 6.41 -22.49
N LEU A 52 3.07 5.61 -23.38
CA LEU A 52 3.96 4.53 -22.99
C LEU A 52 5.21 5.06 -22.26
N VAL A 53 5.80 6.16 -22.78
CA VAL A 53 6.94 6.84 -22.16
C VAL A 53 6.55 7.40 -20.79
N LEU A 54 5.36 8.01 -20.67
CA LEU A 54 4.87 8.55 -19.41
C LEU A 54 4.67 7.45 -18.36
N ILE A 55 4.06 6.33 -18.75
CA ILE A 55 3.85 5.17 -17.87
C ILE A 55 5.20 4.62 -17.41
N ASN A 56 6.17 4.46 -18.32
CA ASN A 56 7.49 3.95 -17.97
C ASN A 56 8.27 4.93 -17.07
N ALA A 57 8.22 6.23 -17.35
CA ALA A 57 8.85 7.25 -16.52
C ALA A 57 8.23 7.31 -15.11
N LEU A 58 6.90 7.24 -15.03
CA LEU A 58 6.18 7.24 -13.77
C LEU A 58 6.47 5.96 -12.96
N SER A 59 6.55 4.81 -13.64
CA SER A 59 6.92 3.53 -13.02
C SER A 59 8.36 3.58 -12.49
N ALA A 60 9.31 4.07 -13.29
CA ALA A 60 10.71 4.21 -12.89
C ALA A 60 10.85 5.11 -11.65
N LEU A 61 10.11 6.23 -11.59
CA LEU A 61 10.11 7.15 -10.45
C LEU A 61 9.52 6.52 -9.17
N HIS A 62 8.45 5.73 -9.30
CA HIS A 62 7.89 4.97 -8.17
C HIS A 62 8.85 3.89 -7.68
N THR A 63 9.56 3.23 -8.62
CA THR A 63 10.48 2.14 -8.27
C THR A 63 11.68 2.67 -7.50
N SER A 64 12.22 3.83 -7.87
CA SER A 64 13.33 4.48 -7.15
C SER A 64 12.90 5.07 -5.80
N ALA A 65 11.67 5.57 -5.68
CA ALA A 65 11.13 6.00 -4.38
C ALA A 65 10.99 4.81 -3.40
N LEU A 66 10.44 3.68 -3.87
CA LEU A 66 10.34 2.45 -3.08
C LEU A 66 11.72 1.84 -2.75
N ALA A 67 12.67 1.91 -3.69
CA ALA A 67 14.02 1.35 -3.48
C ALA A 67 14.82 2.08 -2.39
N ASN A 68 14.50 3.36 -2.12
CA ASN A 68 15.16 4.15 -1.08
C ASN A 68 14.39 4.17 0.25
N MET A 69 13.23 3.53 0.31
CA MET A 69 12.38 3.52 1.49
C MET A 69 12.96 2.56 2.54
N GLN A 70 13.30 3.09 3.70
CA GLN A 70 13.77 2.26 4.82
C GLN A 70 12.58 1.56 5.47
N THR A 71 12.80 0.40 6.07
CA THR A 71 11.75 -0.28 6.85
C THR A 71 11.93 0.07 8.31
N LEU A 72 10.84 0.43 8.99
CA LEU A 72 10.79 0.61 10.44
C LEU A 72 9.82 -0.43 11.03
N VAL A 73 10.34 -1.41 11.75
CA VAL A 73 9.53 -2.44 12.41
C VAL A 73 9.27 -2.04 13.86
N ILE A 74 8.00 -1.91 14.21
CA ILE A 74 7.56 -1.48 15.54
C ILE A 74 7.04 -2.68 16.34
N GLY A 75 7.63 -2.89 17.52
CA GLY A 75 7.09 -3.73 18.57
C GLY A 75 6.20 -2.92 19.51
N VAL A 76 5.19 -3.55 20.11
CA VAL A 76 4.24 -2.88 21.01
C VAL A 76 4.05 -3.68 22.28
N VAL A 77 4.18 -3.03 23.44
CA VAL A 77 3.75 -3.57 24.74
C VAL A 77 2.59 -2.73 25.25
N THR A 78 1.46 -3.38 25.54
CA THR A 78 0.25 -2.72 26.02
C THR A 78 -0.33 -3.46 27.22
N ASP A 79 -0.97 -2.73 28.14
CA ASP A 79 -1.65 -3.33 29.31
C ASP A 79 -2.98 -4.01 28.93
N ARG A 80 -3.41 -3.85 27.68
CA ARG A 80 -4.63 -4.48 27.18
C ARG A 80 -4.48 -6.00 27.18
N THR A 81 -5.57 -6.71 27.48
CA THR A 81 -5.69 -8.11 27.10
C THR A 81 -6.01 -8.22 25.61
N GLU A 82 -5.73 -9.37 25.01
CA GLU A 82 -5.98 -9.64 23.59
C GLU A 82 -7.46 -9.43 23.20
N THR A 83 -8.37 -9.73 24.13
CA THR A 83 -9.82 -9.62 23.96
C THR A 83 -10.39 -8.25 24.33
N GLN A 84 -9.59 -7.34 24.89
CA GLN A 84 -10.10 -6.07 25.40
C GLN A 84 -10.29 -5.05 24.28
N GLN A 85 -11.51 -4.54 24.14
CA GLN A 85 -11.75 -3.29 23.42
C GLN A 85 -11.05 -2.13 24.13
N LEU A 86 -10.68 -1.10 23.37
CA LEU A 86 -10.04 0.11 23.88
C LEU A 86 -10.88 0.70 25.03
N ARG A 87 -10.27 0.83 26.20
CA ARG A 87 -10.89 1.55 27.31
C ARG A 87 -10.65 3.05 27.14
N PRO A 88 -11.63 3.92 27.45
CA PRO A 88 -11.40 5.36 27.50
C PRO A 88 -10.21 5.68 28.41
N GLY A 89 -9.28 6.51 27.93
CA GLY A 89 -8.08 6.91 28.67
C GLY A 89 -6.84 6.03 28.45
N LEU A 90 -6.94 4.93 27.70
CA LEU A 90 -5.78 4.21 27.18
C LEU A 90 -5.36 4.78 25.82
N LEU A 91 -4.05 4.87 25.60
CA LEU A 91 -3.50 5.20 24.29
C LEU A 91 -3.87 4.09 23.29
N ASP A 92 -4.50 4.48 22.19
CA ASP A 92 -4.73 3.57 21.07
C ASP A 92 -3.43 3.41 20.29
N ASP A 93 -2.74 2.31 20.56
CA ASP A 93 -1.49 1.96 19.90
C ASP A 93 -1.64 1.89 18.38
N GLN A 94 -2.81 1.51 17.86
CA GLN A 94 -3.04 1.51 16.41
C GLN A 94 -3.11 2.91 15.82
N LEU A 95 -3.72 3.85 16.55
CA LEU A 95 -3.73 5.25 16.14
C LEU A 95 -2.30 5.82 16.11
N VAL A 96 -1.52 5.58 17.17
CA VAL A 96 -0.13 6.05 17.25
C VAL A 96 0.72 5.50 16.10
N ILE A 97 0.60 4.20 15.81
CA ILE A 97 1.33 3.56 14.70
C ILE A 97 0.87 4.12 13.35
N SER A 98 -0.43 4.38 13.18
CA SER A 98 -0.96 5.01 11.96
C SER A 98 -0.40 6.42 11.75
N GLU A 99 -0.37 7.24 12.79
CA GLU A 99 0.21 8.59 12.74
C GLU A 99 1.70 8.55 12.41
N LEU A 100 2.47 7.63 13.02
CA LEU A 100 3.87 7.41 12.66
C LEU A 100 4.03 7.01 11.19
N GLY A 101 3.13 6.16 10.69
CA GLY A 101 3.10 5.77 9.28
C GLY A 101 2.90 6.97 8.34
N VAL A 102 2.00 7.89 8.68
CA VAL A 102 1.76 9.11 7.90
C VAL A 102 2.98 10.03 7.94
N LEU A 103 3.49 10.30 9.14
CA LEU A 103 4.62 11.21 9.37
C LEU A 103 5.91 10.74 8.69
N LEU A 104 6.12 9.43 8.63
CA LEU A 104 7.34 8.84 8.07
C LEU A 104 7.16 8.36 6.62
N SER A 105 5.97 8.49 6.03
CA SER A 105 5.60 7.89 4.74
C SER A 105 6.53 8.24 3.56
N GLU A 106 7.24 9.36 3.60
CA GLU A 106 8.17 9.77 2.55
C GLU A 106 9.52 9.04 2.62
N THR A 107 9.88 8.48 3.78
CA THR A 107 11.23 7.93 4.04
C THR A 107 11.21 6.51 4.57
N HIS A 108 10.16 6.12 5.30
CA HIS A 108 10.04 4.81 5.92
C HIS A 108 8.71 4.14 5.61
N GLN A 109 8.79 2.83 5.39
CA GLN A 109 7.66 1.93 5.48
C GLN A 109 7.56 1.42 6.92
N VAL A 110 6.50 1.82 7.61
CA VAL A 110 6.22 1.35 8.97
C VAL A 110 5.54 -0.02 8.92
N ILE A 111 6.15 -1.02 9.57
CA ILE A 111 5.62 -2.37 9.69
C ILE A 111 5.32 -2.64 11.17
N HIS A 112 4.10 -3.04 11.47
CA HIS A 112 3.72 -3.58 12.76
C HIS A 112 2.97 -4.90 12.52
N SER A 113 3.35 -5.94 13.26
CA SER A 113 2.75 -7.26 13.16
C SER A 113 2.12 -7.64 14.49
N ALA A 114 1.03 -8.40 14.45
CA ALA A 114 0.43 -8.99 15.65
C ALA A 114 1.46 -9.81 16.46
N ASN A 115 2.46 -10.42 15.80
CA ASN A 115 3.50 -11.21 16.46
C ASN A 115 4.48 -10.35 17.28
N HIS A 116 4.61 -9.07 16.94
CA HIS A 116 5.44 -8.09 17.65
C HIS A 116 4.63 -7.29 18.67
N ARG A 117 3.40 -7.73 18.98
CA ARG A 117 2.56 -7.15 20.02
C ARG A 117 2.55 -8.05 21.25
N VAL A 118 2.61 -7.42 22.42
CA VAL A 118 2.49 -8.04 23.73
C VAL A 118 1.28 -7.45 24.43
N HIS A 119 0.38 -8.32 24.84
CA HIS A 119 -0.77 -8.02 25.68
C HIS A 119 -0.45 -8.37 27.13
N ALA A 120 0.04 -7.41 27.90
CA ALA A 120 0.47 -7.63 29.28
C ALA A 120 -0.70 -7.75 30.27
N GLY A 121 -1.92 -7.37 29.88
CA GLY A 121 -3.11 -7.62 30.69
C GLY A 121 -3.07 -7.04 32.11
N TRP A 122 -2.39 -5.90 32.31
CA TRP A 122 -2.12 -5.28 33.61
C TRP A 122 -1.19 -6.06 34.55
N ASP A 123 -0.51 -7.09 34.03
CA ASP A 123 0.46 -7.90 34.76
C ASP A 123 1.89 -7.36 34.54
N ARG A 124 2.57 -7.00 35.63
CA ARG A 124 3.95 -6.48 35.60
C ARG A 124 4.96 -7.50 35.11
N GLN A 125 4.81 -8.76 35.52
CA GLN A 125 5.72 -9.83 35.10
C GLN A 125 5.55 -10.06 33.60
N GLN A 126 4.31 -10.14 33.12
CA GLN A 126 4.03 -10.31 31.70
C GLN A 126 4.52 -9.12 30.86
N ALA A 127 4.34 -7.90 31.37
CA ALA A 127 4.89 -6.70 30.74
C ALA A 127 6.42 -6.75 30.65
N ASN A 128 7.10 -7.17 31.73
CA ASN A 128 8.55 -7.26 31.75
C ASN A 128 9.08 -8.33 30.80
N GLU A 129 8.54 -9.56 30.87
CA GLU A 129 8.92 -10.66 29.98
C GLU A 129 8.64 -10.32 28.51
N GLY A 130 7.50 -9.70 28.25
CA GLY A 130 7.16 -9.24 26.91
C GLY A 130 8.08 -8.15 26.39
N LEU A 131 8.42 -7.16 27.22
CA LEU A 131 9.37 -6.11 26.86
C LEU A 131 10.76 -6.70 26.56
N GLU A 132 11.27 -7.61 27.40
CA GLU A 132 12.54 -8.31 27.15
C GLU A 132 12.51 -9.10 25.83
N ARG A 133 11.40 -9.79 25.55
CA ARG A 133 11.22 -10.51 24.29
C ARG A 133 11.34 -9.57 23.08
N LEU A 134 10.69 -8.39 23.12
CA LEU A 134 10.76 -7.43 22.01
C LEU A 134 12.14 -6.75 21.91
N LEU A 135 12.81 -6.53 23.03
CA LEU A 135 14.18 -5.99 23.06
C LEU A 135 15.18 -6.99 22.45
N ALA A 136 14.98 -8.29 22.66
CA ALA A 136 15.82 -9.35 22.11
C ALA A 136 15.55 -9.66 20.63
N ASP A 137 14.38 -9.28 20.10
CA ASP A 137 14.02 -9.55 18.70
C ASP A 137 14.88 -8.70 17.75
N PRO A 138 15.72 -9.31 16.89
CA PRO A 138 16.61 -8.56 16.00
C PRO A 138 15.89 -7.82 14.86
N VAL A 139 14.61 -8.15 14.60
CA VAL A 139 13.83 -7.54 13.53
C VAL A 139 13.16 -6.24 13.99
N ILE A 140 12.98 -6.05 15.30
CA ILE A 140 12.31 -4.86 15.85
C ILE A 140 13.30 -3.71 16.02
N ASP A 141 12.99 -2.57 15.40
CA ASP A 141 13.80 -1.35 15.44
C ASP A 141 13.39 -0.41 16.58
N LEU A 142 12.09 -0.36 16.89
CA LEU A 142 11.49 0.55 17.88
C LEU A 142 10.43 -0.20 18.69
N ILE A 143 10.36 0.07 19.99
CA ILE A 143 9.28 -0.45 20.85
C ILE A 143 8.41 0.71 21.34
N LEU A 144 7.10 0.59 21.18
CA LEU A 144 6.09 1.47 21.75
C LEU A 144 5.48 0.85 23.00
N VAL A 145 5.44 1.61 24.09
CA VAL A 145 4.85 1.22 25.36
C VAL A 145 3.62 2.06 25.63
N THR A 146 2.43 1.46 25.52
CA THR A 146 1.15 2.20 25.52
C THR A 146 0.30 2.00 26.78
N GLY A 147 0.85 1.29 27.77
CA GLY A 147 0.21 0.98 29.05
C GLY A 147 0.84 1.71 30.24
N ALA A 148 0.06 1.92 31.31
CA ALA A 148 0.56 2.47 32.57
C ALA A 148 1.47 1.48 33.32
N VAL A 149 1.08 0.21 33.41
CA VAL A 149 1.88 -0.86 34.03
C VAL A 149 3.10 -1.16 33.17
N SER A 150 2.90 -1.33 31.87
CA SER A 150 3.99 -1.55 30.91
C SER A 150 4.98 -0.36 30.90
N GLY A 151 4.47 0.87 30.97
CA GLY A 151 5.27 2.08 31.07
C GLY A 151 6.06 2.16 32.38
N GLU A 152 5.44 1.81 33.51
CA GLU A 152 6.13 1.74 34.80
C GLU A 152 7.27 0.71 34.79
N VAL A 153 7.04 -0.45 34.17
CA VAL A 153 8.06 -1.49 33.98
C VAL A 153 9.21 -0.99 33.10
N ALA A 154 8.91 -0.30 32.00
CA ALA A 154 9.92 0.31 31.14
C ALA A 154 10.74 1.37 31.90
N LEU A 155 10.09 2.29 32.63
CA LEU A 155 10.75 3.35 33.39
C LEU A 155 11.67 2.84 34.50
N ARG A 156 11.45 1.62 35.01
CA ARG A 156 12.33 0.99 36.01
C ARG A 156 13.60 0.39 35.42
N LYS A 157 13.70 0.24 34.10
CA LYS A 157 14.91 -0.26 33.45
C LYS A 157 15.97 0.84 33.38
N ALA A 158 17.22 0.45 33.65
CA ALA A 158 18.35 1.37 33.61
C ALA A 158 18.73 1.79 32.18
N SER A 159 18.52 0.92 31.20
CA SER A 159 18.90 1.16 29.80
C SER A 159 18.15 0.22 28.84
N PHE A 160 18.10 0.60 27.57
CA PHE A 160 17.53 -0.20 26.49
C PHE A 160 18.55 -0.41 25.36
N SER A 161 18.52 -1.59 24.73
CA SER A 161 19.36 -1.93 23.58
C SER A 161 18.91 -1.26 22.27
N LYS A 162 17.67 -0.79 22.23
CA LYS A 162 17.03 -0.11 21.10
C LYS A 162 16.06 0.95 21.64
N PRO A 163 15.60 1.91 20.82
CA PRO A 163 14.63 2.91 21.23
C PRO A 163 13.35 2.30 21.83
N VAL A 164 12.94 2.83 22.98
CA VAL A 164 11.68 2.53 23.66
C VAL A 164 10.99 3.85 23.97
N ILE A 165 9.73 3.98 23.55
CA ILE A 165 8.93 5.21 23.67
C ILE A 165 7.63 4.89 24.41
#